data_AF-A0A5C3N8Z9-F1
#
_entry.id   AF-A0A5C3N8Z9-F1
#
_cell.length_a   1.000
_cell.length_b   1.000
_cell.length_c   1.000
_cell.angle_alpha   90.00
_cell.angle_beta   90.00
_cell.angle_gamma   90.00
#
_symmetry.space_group_name_H-M   'P 1'
#
loop_
_entity.id
_entity.type
_entity.pdbx_description
1 polymer ?
#
loop_
_entity_poly.entity_id
_entity_poly.type
_entity_poly.pdbx_seq_one_letter_code
_entity_poly.pdbx_strand_id
1 'polypeptide(L)'
;MGAEDTTSRKLVTQEVIQHIHNVIRETATPSWIDSVPYNFGEAAAGTLKADEWRTMTTIYLPIALVTLWGAGTQHATPQLATRCREVLDHTMDDIRNLRRLHRHAQFRTNHHMALHIYDFLLLFGPVHSWWCFPFERLVGWLQRQGHNHKFGELEPSMIKSFIRGARLRHWLAREDCPPAIKECNAVFQEIYG
;
A
#
# COMPACT_ATOMS: atom_id res chain seq x y z
N MET A 1 -34.04 -18.79 32.96
CA MET A 1 -33.94 -17.52 32.24
C MET A 1 -32.60 -16.91 32.63
N GLY A 2 -31.53 -17.28 31.90
CA GLY A 2 -30.18 -16.82 32.20
C GLY A 2 -29.99 -15.43 31.64
N ALA A 3 -29.50 -14.50 32.47
CA ALA A 3 -29.15 -13.16 32.05
C ALA A 3 -28.06 -13.22 30.97
N GLU A 4 -28.34 -12.75 29.77
CA GLU A 4 -27.32 -12.47 28.76
C GLU A 4 -26.43 -11.34 29.28
N ASP A 5 -25.22 -11.69 29.67
CA ASP A 5 -24.15 -10.76 30.02
C ASP A 5 -23.84 -9.89 28.80
N THR A 6 -24.42 -8.70 28.76
CA THR A 6 -24.22 -7.68 27.72
C THR A 6 -22.92 -6.93 28.01
N THR A 7 -21.82 -7.64 28.23
CA THR A 7 -20.49 -7.03 28.21
C THR A 7 -20.22 -6.55 26.79
N SER A 8 -20.25 -5.22 26.60
CA SER A 8 -19.87 -4.56 25.34
C SER A 8 -18.46 -5.02 24.93
N ARG A 9 -18.41 -6.03 24.06
CA ARG A 9 -17.16 -6.65 23.64
C ARG A 9 -16.41 -5.64 22.76
N LYS A 10 -15.28 -5.15 23.25
CA LYS A 10 -14.44 -4.15 22.59
C LYS A 10 -13.96 -4.69 21.23
N LEU A 11 -14.25 -3.97 20.15
CA LEU A 11 -13.84 -4.32 18.78
C LEU A 11 -12.34 -4.03 18.54
N VAL A 12 -11.84 -2.95 19.13
CA VAL A 12 -10.41 -2.63 19.13
C VAL A 12 -9.79 -3.29 20.36
N THR A 13 -9.25 -4.48 20.16
CA THR A 13 -8.51 -5.23 21.18
C THR A 13 -7.00 -5.02 21.01
N GLN A 14 -6.22 -5.41 22.02
CA GLN A 14 -4.77 -5.42 21.92
C GLN A 14 -4.28 -6.29 20.74
N GLU A 15 -4.98 -7.38 20.45
CA GLU A 15 -4.70 -8.26 19.32
C GLU A 15 -4.90 -7.53 17.98
N VAL A 16 -5.97 -6.75 17.84
CA VAL A 16 -6.23 -5.95 16.63
C VAL A 16 -5.15 -4.88 16.45
N ILE A 17 -4.77 -4.17 17.52
CA ILE A 17 -3.68 -3.19 17.47
C ILE A 17 -2.35 -3.86 17.11
N GLN A 18 -2.05 -5.01 17.70
CA GLN A 18 -0.84 -5.77 17.40
C GLN A 18 -0.82 -6.22 15.94
N HIS A 19 -1.97 -6.64 15.39
CA HIS A 19 -2.08 -6.98 13.98
C HIS A 19 -1.84 -5.77 13.07
N ILE A 20 -2.37 -4.60 13.43
CA ILE A 20 -2.08 -3.35 12.71
C ILE A 20 -0.59 -3.03 12.76
N HIS A 21 0.07 -3.17 13.91
CA HIS A 21 1.52 -2.98 14.03
C HIS A 21 2.30 -3.96 13.15
N ASN A 22 1.89 -5.22 13.12
CA ASN A 22 2.50 -6.24 12.27
C ASN A 22 2.35 -5.87 10.80
N VAL A 23 1.16 -5.43 10.36
CA VAL A 23 0.93 -4.95 9.00
C VAL A 23 1.83 -3.75 8.69
N ILE A 24 1.99 -2.77 9.58
CA ILE A 24 2.88 -1.63 9.34
C ILE A 24 4.35 -2.09 9.19
N ARG A 25 4.79 -3.06 10.00
CA ARG A 25 6.17 -3.58 9.97
C ARG A 25 6.46 -4.44 8.75
N GLU A 26 5.52 -5.27 8.36
CA GLU A 26 5.68 -6.27 7.29
C GLU A 26 5.35 -5.72 5.91
N THR A 27 4.55 -4.65 5.84
CA THR A 27 4.22 -4.00 4.57
C THR A 27 5.41 -3.19 4.10
N ALA A 28 6.15 -3.73 3.12
CA ALA A 28 7.16 -2.97 2.41
C ALA A 28 6.51 -1.82 1.63
N THR A 29 6.86 -0.60 1.98
CA THR A 29 6.46 0.60 1.24
C THR A 29 7.64 1.17 0.45
N PRO A 30 7.39 1.73 -0.74
CA PRO A 30 8.43 2.44 -1.48
C PRO A 30 8.97 3.66 -0.70
N SER A 31 10.22 4.03 -0.97
CA SER A 31 10.97 5.09 -0.25
C SER A 31 10.36 6.51 -0.28
N TRP A 32 9.34 6.75 -1.11
CA TRP A 32 8.65 8.05 -1.26
C TRP A 32 7.30 8.08 -0.54
N ILE A 33 6.91 7.00 0.13
CA ILE A 33 5.78 6.99 1.06
C ILE A 33 6.30 7.41 2.43
N ASP A 34 5.72 8.45 2.99
CA ASP A 34 6.06 8.89 4.34
C ASP A 34 5.78 7.77 5.35
N SER A 35 6.75 7.52 6.23
CA SER A 35 6.66 6.47 7.23
C SER A 35 5.56 6.79 8.25
N VAL A 36 4.79 5.78 8.62
CA VAL A 36 3.87 5.85 9.77
C VAL A 36 4.56 5.22 10.98
N PRO A 37 4.35 5.71 12.22
CA PRO A 37 4.87 5.08 13.42
C PRO A 37 4.43 3.61 13.51
N TYR A 38 5.40 2.71 13.64
CA TYR A 38 5.15 1.26 13.71
C TYR A 38 4.36 0.85 14.96
N ASN A 39 4.34 1.70 16.00
CA ASN A 39 3.61 1.52 17.25
C ASN A 39 2.34 2.40 17.31
N PHE A 40 1.71 2.63 16.15
CA PHE A 40 0.46 3.38 16.00
C PHE A 40 -0.57 3.09 17.12
N GLY A 41 -1.13 4.14 17.71
CA GLY A 41 -2.16 4.03 18.76
C GLY A 41 -1.60 3.89 20.18
N GLU A 42 -0.30 3.72 20.36
CA GLU A 42 0.36 3.84 21.67
C GLU A 42 0.65 5.30 22.02
N ALA A 43 0.62 5.64 23.31
CA ALA A 43 0.96 6.98 23.78
C ALA A 43 2.36 7.45 23.35
N ALA A 44 3.31 6.51 23.21
CA ALA A 44 4.67 6.78 22.77
C ALA A 44 4.78 7.15 21.27
N ALA A 45 3.80 6.80 20.44
CA ALA A 45 3.78 7.16 19.02
C ALA A 45 3.40 8.63 18.77
N GLY A 46 2.80 9.29 19.76
CA GLY A 46 2.25 10.64 19.61
C GLY A 46 1.04 10.69 18.66
N THR A 47 0.69 11.90 18.23
CA THR A 47 -0.42 12.13 17.30
C THR A 47 0.10 12.11 15.86
N LEU A 48 -0.59 11.36 14.99
CA LEU A 48 -0.26 11.34 13.56
C LEU A 48 -0.48 12.72 12.92
N LYS A 49 0.42 13.09 12.01
CA LYS A 49 0.28 14.23 11.11
C LYS A 49 -0.69 13.92 9.97
N ALA A 50 -1.10 14.94 9.22
CA ALA A 50 -2.14 14.81 8.19
C ALA A 50 -1.74 13.86 7.04
N ASP A 51 -0.47 13.87 6.64
CA ASP A 51 0.12 12.97 5.65
C ASP A 51 0.26 11.53 6.17
N GLU A 52 0.67 11.36 7.43
CA GLU A 52 0.70 10.06 8.10
C GLU A 52 -0.70 9.45 8.25
N TRP A 53 -1.71 10.26 8.59
CA TRP A 53 -3.12 9.85 8.63
C TRP A 53 -3.62 9.39 7.27
N ARG A 54 -3.23 10.09 6.20
CA ARG A 54 -3.56 9.70 4.83
C ARG A 54 -2.96 8.34 4.53
N THR A 55 -1.66 8.14 4.75
CA THR A 55 -0.98 6.86 4.52
C THR A 55 -1.58 5.74 5.36
N MET A 56 -1.89 6.00 6.63
CA MET A 56 -2.54 5.06 7.53
C MET A 56 -3.91 4.60 7.02
N THR A 57 -4.73 5.54 6.56
CA THR A 57 -6.11 5.26 6.13
C THR A 57 -6.17 4.63 4.73
N THR A 58 -5.22 4.94 3.84
CA THR A 58 -5.26 4.46 2.46
C THR A 58 -4.45 3.19 2.21
N ILE A 59 -3.51 2.85 3.11
CA ILE A 59 -2.61 1.70 2.93
C ILE A 59 -2.79 0.71 4.07
N TYR A 60 -2.39 1.09 5.28
CA TYR A 60 -2.22 0.13 6.38
C TYR A 60 -3.57 -0.35 6.96
N LEU A 61 -4.54 0.55 7.19
CA LEU A 61 -5.84 0.17 7.74
C LEU A 61 -6.64 -0.74 6.80
N PRO A 62 -6.77 -0.47 5.48
CA PRO A 62 -7.46 -1.39 4.57
C PRO A 62 -6.84 -2.78 4.57
N ILE A 63 -5.49 -2.89 4.53
CA ILE A 63 -4.79 -4.17 4.57
C ILE A 63 -5.06 -4.90 5.90
N ALA A 64 -4.92 -4.20 7.04
CA ALA A 64 -5.14 -4.78 8.36
C ALA A 64 -6.60 -5.21 8.56
N LEU A 65 -7.57 -4.39 8.18
CA LEU A 65 -8.99 -4.67 8.39
C LEU A 65 -9.48 -5.79 7.47
N VAL A 66 -9.05 -5.84 6.21
CA VAL A 66 -9.41 -6.94 5.30
C VAL A 66 -8.78 -8.26 5.74
N THR A 67 -7.52 -8.24 6.21
CA THR A 67 -6.85 -9.46 6.69
C THR A 67 -7.40 -9.96 8.04
N LEU A 68 -7.98 -9.08 8.86
CA LEU A 68 -8.65 -9.46 10.11
C LEU A 68 -10.10 -9.90 9.89
N TRP A 69 -10.85 -9.15 9.09
CA TRP A 69 -12.33 -9.19 9.06
C TRP A 69 -12.93 -9.50 7.70
N GLY A 70 -12.11 -9.69 6.66
CA GLY A 70 -12.54 -10.03 5.32
C GLY A 70 -13.14 -11.44 5.21
N ALA A 71 -13.80 -11.72 4.09
CA ALA A 71 -14.33 -13.05 3.82
C ALA A 71 -13.22 -14.11 3.80
N GLY A 72 -13.44 -15.23 4.52
CA GLY A 72 -12.48 -16.33 4.61
C GLY A 72 -11.50 -16.25 5.79
N THR A 73 -11.55 -15.18 6.61
CA THR A 73 -10.75 -15.13 7.84
C THR A 73 -11.37 -16.00 8.95
N GLN A 74 -10.52 -16.50 9.85
CA GLN A 74 -10.97 -17.33 10.96
C GLN A 74 -11.48 -16.43 12.10
N HIS A 75 -12.67 -16.75 12.61
CA HIS A 75 -13.28 -16.02 13.70
C HIS A 75 -13.68 -16.97 14.82
N ALA A 76 -13.56 -16.50 16.06
CA ALA A 76 -13.95 -17.28 17.24
C ALA A 76 -15.43 -17.71 17.19
N THR A 77 -16.31 -16.89 16.61
CA THR A 77 -17.73 -17.22 16.43
C THR A 77 -18.30 -16.64 15.12
N PRO A 78 -19.36 -17.24 14.55
CA PRO A 78 -20.08 -16.69 13.40
C PRO A 78 -20.65 -15.27 13.65
N GLN A 79 -21.10 -14.98 14.87
CA GLN A 79 -21.66 -13.68 15.23
C GLN A 79 -20.59 -12.58 15.26
N LEU A 80 -19.38 -12.91 15.73
CA LEU A 80 -18.23 -12.00 15.66
C LEU A 80 -17.85 -11.74 14.20
N ALA A 81 -17.82 -12.78 13.38
CA ALA A 81 -17.55 -12.68 11.96
C ALA A 81 -18.52 -11.71 11.26
N THR A 82 -19.81 -11.81 11.55
CA THR A 82 -20.84 -10.92 10.99
C THR A 82 -20.65 -9.48 11.46
N ARG A 83 -20.45 -9.24 12.76
CA ARG A 83 -20.22 -7.88 13.27
C ARG A 83 -18.96 -7.23 12.71
N CYS A 84 -17.88 -7.98 12.58
CA CYS A 84 -16.63 -7.49 12.00
C CYS A 84 -16.80 -7.10 10.53
N ARG A 85 -17.56 -7.88 9.76
CA ARG A 85 -17.95 -7.54 8.40
C ARG A 85 -18.85 -6.31 8.34
N GLU A 86 -19.85 -6.21 9.22
CA GLU A 86 -20.71 -5.02 9.31
C GLU A 86 -19.90 -3.75 9.59
N VAL A 87 -18.89 -3.81 10.47
CA VAL A 87 -18.00 -2.65 10.73
C VAL A 87 -17.17 -2.30 9.50
N LEU A 88 -16.66 -3.29 8.78
CA LEU A 88 -15.92 -3.09 7.53
C LEU A 88 -16.81 -2.44 6.46
N ASP A 89 -18.03 -2.95 6.28
CA ASP A 89 -19.03 -2.44 5.35
C ASP A 89 -19.48 -1.03 5.73
N HIS A 90 -19.76 -0.77 7.01
CA HIS A 90 -20.10 0.57 7.52
C HIS A 90 -18.97 1.57 7.33
N THR A 91 -17.72 1.18 7.59
CA THR A 91 -16.57 2.07 7.37
C THR A 91 -16.45 2.45 5.89
N MET A 92 -16.70 1.50 4.98
CA MET A 92 -16.72 1.75 3.55
C MET A 92 -17.90 2.60 3.11
N ASP A 93 -19.08 2.38 3.68
CA ASP A 93 -20.27 3.17 3.42
C ASP A 93 -20.15 4.59 3.98
N ASP A 94 -19.50 4.79 5.13
CA ASP A 94 -19.20 6.11 5.68
C ASP A 94 -18.25 6.87 4.75
N ILE A 95 -17.20 6.22 4.24
CA ILE A 95 -16.30 6.79 3.24
C ILE A 95 -17.09 7.22 1.98
N ARG A 96 -18.04 6.39 1.53
CA ARG A 96 -18.96 6.71 0.41
C ARG A 96 -19.92 7.85 0.75
N ASN A 97 -20.40 7.93 1.99
CA ASN A 97 -21.36 8.91 2.47
C ASN A 97 -20.74 10.27 2.82
N LEU A 98 -19.42 10.38 2.95
CA LEU A 98 -18.71 11.67 3.06
C LEU A 98 -19.12 12.63 1.94
N ARG A 99 -19.37 12.12 0.72
CA ARG A 99 -19.88 12.93 -0.40
C ARG A 99 -21.26 13.54 -0.15
N ARG A 100 -22.10 12.80 0.59
CA ARG A 100 -23.48 13.17 0.88
C ARG A 100 -23.57 14.19 2.02
N LEU A 101 -22.74 14.00 3.06
CA LEU A 101 -22.68 14.85 4.26
C LEU A 101 -21.93 16.16 4.00
N HIS A 102 -20.87 16.14 3.19
CA HIS A 102 -20.10 17.34 2.86
C HIS A 102 -20.40 17.86 1.46
N ARG A 103 -21.66 18.22 1.22
CA ARG A 103 -22.16 18.65 -0.11
C ARG A 103 -21.42 19.86 -0.70
N HIS A 104 -20.81 20.69 0.15
CA HIS A 104 -20.05 21.89 -0.23
C HIS A 104 -18.53 21.70 -0.19
N ALA A 105 -18.04 20.53 0.25
CA ALA A 105 -16.61 20.24 0.19
C ALA A 105 -16.21 20.07 -1.27
N GLN A 106 -15.10 20.70 -1.66
CA GLN A 106 -14.51 20.48 -2.98
C GLN A 106 -13.79 19.13 -2.99
N PHE A 107 -14.50 18.10 -3.42
CA PHE A 107 -13.92 16.78 -3.62
C PHE A 107 -12.88 16.83 -4.72
N ARG A 108 -11.61 16.76 -4.32
CA ARG A 108 -10.49 16.50 -5.25
C ARG A 108 -10.56 15.06 -5.77
N THR A 109 -9.98 14.82 -6.94
CA THR A 109 -9.89 13.50 -7.59
C THR A 109 -9.48 12.38 -6.64
N ASN A 110 -8.55 12.65 -5.71
CA ASN A 110 -8.08 11.67 -4.73
C ASN A 110 -9.19 11.16 -3.80
N HIS A 111 -10.17 11.99 -3.44
CA HIS A 111 -11.31 11.57 -2.62
C HIS A 111 -12.25 10.66 -3.40
N HIS A 112 -12.44 10.93 -4.70
CA HIS A 112 -13.21 10.06 -5.58
C HIS A 112 -12.52 8.69 -5.76
N MET A 113 -11.20 8.68 -5.92
CA MET A 113 -10.41 7.44 -5.99
C MET A 113 -10.49 6.61 -4.71
N ALA A 114 -10.54 7.26 -3.54
CA ALA A 114 -10.72 6.56 -2.27
C ALA A 114 -12.07 5.83 -2.18
N LEU A 115 -13.12 6.28 -2.89
CA LEU A 115 -14.40 5.57 -2.94
C LEU A 115 -14.32 4.25 -3.72
N HIS A 116 -13.39 4.17 -4.67
CA HIS A 116 -13.20 3.02 -5.56
C HIS A 116 -12.10 2.07 -5.08
N ILE A 117 -11.39 2.41 -3.99
CA ILE A 117 -10.27 1.60 -3.49
C ILE A 117 -10.73 0.17 -3.13
N TYR A 118 -11.93 0.04 -2.55
CA TYR A 118 -12.52 -1.26 -2.23
C TYR A 118 -12.76 -2.11 -3.48
N ASP A 119 -13.45 -1.55 -4.46
CA ASP A 119 -13.78 -2.24 -5.70
C ASP A 119 -12.51 -2.61 -6.47
N PHE A 120 -11.49 -1.74 -6.45
CA PHE A 120 -10.23 -1.98 -7.13
C PHE A 120 -9.35 -3.01 -6.43
N LEU A 121 -9.40 -3.10 -5.09
CA LEU A 121 -8.75 -4.19 -4.36
C LEU A 121 -9.36 -5.56 -4.71
N LEU A 122 -10.69 -5.62 -4.90
CA LEU A 122 -11.37 -6.85 -5.31
C LEU A 122 -11.08 -7.23 -6.77
N LEU A 123 -11.06 -6.25 -7.67
CA LEU A 123 -10.93 -6.49 -9.12
C LEU A 123 -9.48 -6.65 -9.59
N PHE A 124 -8.57 -5.87 -9.03
CA PHE A 124 -7.19 -5.71 -9.54
C PHE A 124 -6.14 -6.14 -8.53
N GLY A 125 -6.56 -6.61 -7.35
CA GLY A 125 -5.67 -7.01 -6.27
C GLY A 125 -5.00 -5.82 -5.57
N PRO A 126 -3.87 -6.05 -4.89
CA PRO A 126 -3.20 -5.02 -4.10
C PRO A 126 -2.90 -3.75 -4.92
N VAL A 127 -3.05 -2.57 -4.29
CA VAL A 127 -2.92 -1.25 -4.95
C VAL A 127 -1.66 -1.10 -5.81
N HIS A 128 -0.53 -1.66 -5.38
CA HIS A 128 0.73 -1.59 -6.12
C HIS A 128 0.70 -2.28 -7.50
N SER A 129 -0.29 -3.13 -7.76
CA SER A 129 -0.46 -3.83 -9.04
C SER A 129 -1.06 -2.94 -10.14
N TRP A 130 -1.77 -1.88 -9.76
CA TRP A 130 -2.54 -1.03 -10.69
C TRP A 130 -2.37 0.48 -10.46
N TRP A 131 -1.50 0.84 -9.52
CA TRP A 131 -1.06 2.19 -9.26
C TRP A 131 -0.25 2.77 -10.48
N CYS A 132 -0.33 4.07 -10.79
CA CYS A 132 0.44 4.76 -11.87
C CYS A 132 1.96 5.03 -11.67
N PHE A 133 2.46 5.31 -10.47
CA PHE A 133 3.85 5.61 -10.10
C PHE A 133 4.92 4.57 -10.49
N PRO A 134 4.73 3.23 -10.42
CA PRO A 134 5.67 2.30 -11.06
C PRO A 134 5.82 2.58 -12.55
N PHE A 135 4.72 2.94 -13.22
CA PHE A 135 4.74 3.34 -14.63
C PHE A 135 5.36 4.72 -14.82
N GLU A 136 5.08 5.72 -13.98
CA GLU A 136 5.70 7.05 -14.06
C GLU A 136 7.22 6.98 -13.83
N ARG A 137 7.67 6.16 -12.88
CA ARG A 137 9.10 5.91 -12.64
C ARG A 137 9.74 5.21 -13.84
N LEU A 138 9.06 4.22 -14.42
CA LEU A 138 9.52 3.57 -15.64
C LEU A 138 9.62 4.56 -16.80
N VAL A 139 8.61 5.40 -16.99
CA VAL A 139 8.59 6.45 -18.02
C VAL A 139 9.73 7.46 -17.80
N GLY A 140 9.93 7.93 -16.57
CA GLY A 140 11.03 8.84 -16.24
C GLY A 140 12.41 8.21 -16.47
N TRP A 141 12.56 6.92 -16.16
CA TRP A 141 13.79 6.18 -16.47
C TRP A 141 14.02 6.05 -17.99
N LEU A 142 12.96 5.71 -18.74
CA LEU A 142 13.00 5.61 -20.21
C LEU A 142 13.39 6.94 -20.84
N GLN A 143 12.87 8.06 -20.33
CA GLN A 143 13.19 9.41 -20.80
C GLN A 143 14.64 9.83 -20.53
N ARG A 144 15.28 9.29 -19.49
CA ARG A 144 16.70 9.59 -19.16
C ARG A 144 17.70 8.76 -19.97
N GLN A 145 17.24 7.77 -20.72
CA GLN A 145 18.14 6.96 -21.54
C GLN A 145 18.70 7.79 -22.69
N GLY A 146 20.03 7.78 -22.86
CA GLY A 146 20.67 8.32 -24.05
C GLY A 146 20.20 7.54 -25.27
N HIS A 147 19.42 8.18 -26.14
CA HIS A 147 18.87 7.54 -27.32
C HIS A 147 19.11 8.35 -28.58
N ASN A 148 19.28 7.66 -29.70
CA ASN A 148 19.75 8.24 -30.96
C ASN A 148 18.70 9.07 -31.70
N HIS A 149 17.51 9.31 -31.12
CA HIS A 149 16.34 10.00 -31.71
C HIS A 149 15.89 9.49 -33.09
N LYS A 150 16.38 8.32 -33.52
CA LYS A 150 16.03 7.68 -34.78
C LYS A 150 14.84 6.76 -34.58
N PHE A 151 13.72 7.10 -35.22
CA PHE A 151 12.54 6.24 -35.29
C PHE A 151 12.91 4.85 -35.85
N GLY A 152 12.40 3.78 -35.24
CA GLY A 152 12.69 2.38 -35.61
C GLY A 152 13.95 1.78 -34.96
N GLU A 153 14.87 2.62 -34.46
CA GLU A 153 16.05 2.18 -33.68
C GLU A 153 15.92 2.53 -32.19
N LEU A 154 15.00 3.44 -31.85
CA LEU A 154 14.72 3.92 -30.50
C LEU A 154 14.17 2.80 -29.60
N GLU A 155 13.11 2.13 -30.03
CA GLU A 155 12.40 1.12 -29.26
C GLU A 155 13.29 -0.09 -28.95
N PRO A 156 14.04 -0.66 -29.92
CA PRO A 156 15.00 -1.75 -29.63
C PRO A 156 16.12 -1.31 -28.69
N SER A 157 16.58 -0.06 -28.78
CA SER A 157 17.64 0.47 -27.92
C SER A 157 17.17 0.64 -26.48
N MET A 158 15.97 1.20 -26.30
CA MET A 158 15.32 1.36 -24.99
C MET A 158 15.08 0.01 -24.32
N ILE A 159 14.52 -0.97 -25.04
CA ILE A 159 14.27 -2.32 -24.51
C ILE A 159 15.59 -3.00 -24.14
N LYS A 160 16.63 -2.91 -24.98
CA LYS A 160 17.95 -3.50 -24.67
C LYS A 160 18.56 -2.87 -23.41
N SER A 161 18.45 -1.55 -23.26
CA SER A 161 18.92 -0.87 -22.05
C SER A 161 18.14 -1.32 -20.82
N PHE A 162 16.82 -1.45 -20.93
CA PHE A 162 15.95 -1.90 -19.84
C PHE A 162 16.32 -3.30 -19.37
N ILE A 163 16.46 -4.24 -20.32
CA ILE A 163 16.85 -5.63 -20.03
C ILE A 163 18.24 -5.69 -19.40
N ARG A 164 19.21 -4.90 -19.88
CA ARG A 164 20.55 -4.83 -19.29
C ARG A 164 20.51 -4.34 -17.85
N GLY A 165 19.79 -3.25 -17.57
CA GLY A 165 19.61 -2.73 -16.22
C GLY A 165 18.85 -3.71 -15.30
N ALA A 166 17.83 -4.41 -15.80
CA ALA A 166 17.12 -5.44 -15.05
C ALA A 166 18.02 -6.64 -14.70
N ARG A 167 18.81 -7.12 -15.66
CA ARG A 167 19.78 -8.21 -15.43
C ARG A 167 20.86 -7.81 -14.43
N LEU A 168 21.34 -6.57 -14.49
CA LEU A 168 22.34 -6.06 -13.55
C LEU A 168 21.77 -5.95 -12.13
N ARG A 169 20.53 -5.46 -11.97
CA ARG A 169 19.82 -5.48 -10.67
C ARG A 169 19.66 -6.89 -10.13
N HIS A 170 19.26 -7.82 -10.99
CA HIS A 170 19.12 -9.22 -10.59
C HIS A 170 20.46 -9.79 -10.11
N TRP A 171 21.57 -9.50 -10.81
CA TRP A 171 22.90 -9.90 -10.35
C TRP A 171 23.28 -9.27 -9.02
N LEU A 172 23.08 -7.96 -8.85
CA LEU A 172 23.38 -7.23 -7.61
C LEU A 172 22.58 -7.72 -6.40
N ALA A 173 21.37 -8.24 -6.63
CA ALA A 173 20.51 -8.78 -5.58
C ALA A 173 20.87 -10.21 -5.14
N ARG A 174 21.75 -10.91 -5.88
CA ARG A 174 22.17 -12.27 -5.54
C ARG A 174 23.28 -12.27 -4.51
N GLU A 175 23.26 -13.25 -3.61
CA GLU A 175 24.32 -13.44 -2.61
C GLU A 175 25.68 -13.76 -3.26
N ASP A 176 25.67 -14.51 -4.36
CA ASP A 176 26.85 -14.93 -5.14
C ASP A 176 27.30 -13.90 -6.20
N CYS A 177 26.88 -12.64 -6.09
CA CYS A 177 27.22 -11.60 -7.04
C CYS A 177 28.75 -11.39 -7.14
N PRO A 178 29.34 -11.48 -8.35
CA PRO A 178 30.78 -11.29 -8.55
C PRO A 178 31.27 -9.93 -8.01
N PRO A 179 32.47 -9.87 -7.38
CA PRO A 179 33.01 -8.63 -6.82
C PRO A 179 33.05 -7.47 -7.82
N ALA A 180 33.47 -7.76 -9.07
CA ALA A 180 33.52 -6.76 -10.14
C ALA A 180 32.15 -6.12 -10.45
N ILE A 181 31.05 -6.87 -10.28
CA ILE A 181 29.70 -6.34 -10.48
C ILE A 181 29.25 -5.54 -9.25
N LYS A 182 29.62 -5.97 -8.03
CA LYS A 182 29.34 -5.23 -6.80
C LYS A 182 29.97 -3.84 -6.78
N GLU A 183 31.17 -3.70 -7.34
CA GLU A 183 31.85 -2.40 -7.48
C GLU A 183 31.06 -1.42 -8.35
N CYS A 184 30.36 -1.93 -9.37
CA CYS A 184 29.48 -1.11 -10.20
C CYS A 184 28.20 -0.66 -9.50
N ASN A 185 27.88 -1.14 -8.28
CA ASN A 185 26.64 -0.79 -7.60
C ASN A 185 26.51 0.72 -7.35
N ALA A 186 27.61 1.40 -7.00
CA ALA A 186 27.58 2.85 -6.76
C ALA A 186 27.13 3.63 -8.02
N VAL A 187 27.76 3.35 -9.16
CA VAL A 187 27.42 3.94 -10.47
C VAL A 187 26.01 3.50 -10.91
N PHE A 188 25.64 2.25 -10.61
CA PHE A 188 24.32 1.74 -10.90
C PHE A 188 23.23 2.50 -10.12
N GLN A 189 23.42 2.73 -8.82
CA GLN A 189 22.47 3.52 -8.03
C GLN A 189 22.41 4.98 -8.47
N GLU A 190 23.53 5.57 -8.91
CA GLU A 190 23.54 6.93 -9.46
C GLU A 190 22.67 7.06 -10.71
N ILE A 191 22.69 6.05 -11.60
CA ILE A 191 21.98 6.09 -12.88
C ILE A 191 20.54 5.55 -12.75
N TYR A 192 20.30 4.57 -11.87
CA TYR A 192 19.07 3.78 -11.81
C TYR A 192 18.31 3.86 -10.46
N GLY A 193 18.85 4.55 -9.45
CA GLY A 193 18.24 4.76 -8.13
C GLY A 193 17.06 5.73 -8.14
#